data_AF-A0A9E5NX02-F1
#
_entry.id   AF-A0A9E5NX02-F1
#
_cell.length_a   1.000
_cell.length_b   1.000
_cell.length_c   1.000
_cell.angle_alpha   90.00
_cell.angle_beta   90.00
_cell.angle_gamma   90.00
#
_symmetry.space_group_name_H-M   'P 1'
#
loop_
_entity.id
_entity.type
_entity.pdbx_description
1 polymer ?
#
loop_
_entity_poly.entity_id
_entity_poly.type
_entity_poly.pdbx_seq_one_letter_code
_entity_poly.pdbx_strand_id
1 'polypeptide(L)'
;MTGQYDCDKVGDLIPEFLAGRVSEVDDREVRGHLESCAECRNRANAVSLLQQTPIPRPDPDRWDHFVTEVVEETEQYPRWAPPPGLLWYAVAAVIVVVAVFLLFSLITG
;
A
#
# COMPACT_ATOMS: atom_id res chain seq x y z
N MET A 1 -27.07 -19.81 3.69
CA MET A 1 -26.19 -19.17 2.67
C MET A 1 -24.97 -18.66 3.45
N THR A 2 -23.79 -18.49 2.83
CA THR A 2 -22.64 -17.70 3.36
C THR A 2 -21.66 -18.25 4.42
N GLY A 3 -21.57 -19.56 4.71
CA GLY A 3 -20.57 -20.06 5.67
C GLY A 3 -19.12 -19.59 5.43
N GLN A 4 -18.68 -19.51 4.16
CA GLN A 4 -17.35 -19.01 3.78
C GLN A 4 -17.20 -17.50 4.01
N TYR A 5 -18.17 -16.68 3.56
CA TYR A 5 -18.13 -15.21 3.71
C TYR A 5 -18.14 -14.79 5.18
N ASP A 6 -18.89 -15.51 6.03
CA ASP A 6 -18.91 -15.27 7.47
C ASP A 6 -17.56 -15.64 8.13
N CYS A 7 -16.89 -16.71 7.66
CA CYS A 7 -15.55 -17.07 8.13
C CYS A 7 -14.48 -16.05 7.74
N ASP A 8 -14.58 -15.47 6.54
CA ASP A 8 -13.63 -14.45 6.08
C ASP A 8 -13.79 -13.16 6.88
N LYS A 9 -15.03 -12.68 7.04
CA LYS A 9 -15.34 -11.51 7.88
C LYS A 9 -14.87 -11.70 9.33
N VAL A 10 -15.20 -12.84 9.94
CA VAL A 10 -14.75 -13.14 11.32
C VAL A 10 -13.23 -13.28 11.36
N GLY A 11 -12.62 -13.88 10.34
CA GLY A 11 -11.18 -14.00 10.18
C GLY A 11 -10.45 -12.67 10.29
N ASP A 12 -10.95 -11.65 9.60
CA ASP A 12 -10.38 -10.29 9.62
C ASP A 12 -10.54 -9.60 10.99
N LEU A 13 -11.59 -9.94 11.74
CA LEU A 13 -11.86 -9.36 13.05
C LEU A 13 -11.11 -10.03 14.21
N ILE A 14 -10.59 -11.26 14.03
CA ILE A 14 -9.91 -12.04 15.08
C ILE A 14 -8.76 -11.26 15.77
N PRO A 15 -7.83 -10.60 15.06
CA PRO A 15 -6.70 -9.91 15.72
C PRO A 15 -7.17 -8.79 16.65
N GLU A 16 -8.14 -8.01 16.20
CA GLU A 16 -8.71 -6.89 16.97
C GLU A 16 -9.61 -7.38 18.10
N PHE A 17 -10.35 -8.47 17.87
CA PHE A 17 -11.14 -9.14 18.89
C PHE A 17 -10.25 -9.63 20.04
N LEU A 18 -9.14 -10.30 19.72
CA LEU A 18 -8.17 -10.77 20.72
C LEU A 18 -7.45 -9.61 21.42
N ALA A 19 -7.26 -8.49 20.74
CA ALA A 19 -6.71 -7.26 21.33
C ALA A 19 -7.74 -6.46 22.15
N GLY A 20 -9.01 -6.86 22.17
CA GLY A 20 -10.10 -6.14 22.86
C GLY A 20 -10.47 -4.81 22.22
N ARG A 21 -10.24 -4.63 20.90
CA ARG A 21 -10.42 -3.37 20.16
C ARG A 21 -11.57 -3.38 19.16
N VAL A 22 -12.51 -4.33 19.29
CA VAL A 22 -13.72 -4.43 18.46
C VAL A 22 -14.91 -3.76 19.14
N SER A 23 -15.95 -3.44 18.35
CA SER A 23 -17.22 -2.93 18.90
C SER A 23 -17.97 -4.02 19.69
N GLU A 24 -18.91 -3.64 20.56
CA GLU A 24 -19.74 -4.63 21.28
C GLU A 24 -20.60 -5.51 20.35
N VAL A 25 -20.96 -4.98 19.17
CA VAL A 25 -21.72 -5.74 18.17
C VAL A 25 -20.83 -6.81 17.56
N ASP A 26 -19.63 -6.43 17.14
CA ASP A 26 -18.64 -7.35 16.55
C ASP A 26 -18.14 -8.37 17.58
N ASP A 27 -17.95 -7.98 18.85
CA ASP A 27 -17.56 -8.91 19.93
C ASP A 27 -18.56 -10.06 20.06
N ARG A 28 -19.86 -9.75 20.11
CA ARG A 28 -20.92 -10.77 20.19
C ARG A 28 -20.98 -11.65 18.94
N GLU A 29 -20.82 -11.05 17.77
CA GLU A 29 -20.84 -11.77 16.48
C GLU A 29 -19.66 -12.75 16.39
N VAL A 30 -18.43 -12.27 16.64
CA VAL A 30 -17.22 -13.08 16.61
C VAL A 30 -17.31 -14.19 17.66
N ARG A 31 -17.72 -13.89 18.90
CA ARG A 31 -17.87 -14.90 19.95
C ARG A 31 -18.86 -16.00 19.56
N GLY A 32 -20.03 -15.63 19.06
CA GLY A 32 -21.03 -16.61 18.60
C GLY A 32 -20.55 -17.46 17.42
N HIS A 33 -19.79 -16.88 16.49
CA HIS A 33 -19.20 -17.64 15.39
C HIS A 33 -18.12 -18.62 15.88
N LEU A 34 -17.25 -18.19 16.79
CA LEU A 34 -16.20 -19.05 17.36
C LEU A 34 -16.77 -20.23 18.14
N GLU A 35 -17.94 -20.11 18.77
CA GLU A 35 -18.59 -21.24 19.46
C GLU A 35 -18.96 -22.39 18.51
N SER A 36 -19.33 -22.07 17.26
CA SER A 36 -19.83 -23.04 16.28
C SER A 36 -18.80 -23.42 15.21
N CYS A 37 -17.81 -22.58 14.92
CA CYS A 37 -16.85 -22.80 13.85
C CYS A 37 -15.48 -23.27 14.37
N ALA A 38 -15.10 -24.51 14.02
CA ALA A 38 -13.79 -25.07 14.38
C ALA A 38 -12.62 -24.37 13.64
N GLU A 39 -12.83 -23.98 12.37
CA GLU A 39 -11.79 -23.33 11.57
C GLU A 39 -11.41 -21.97 12.13
N CYS A 40 -12.40 -21.11 12.41
CA CYS A 40 -12.15 -19.80 12.99
C CYS A 40 -11.57 -19.89 14.41
N ARG A 41 -11.94 -20.91 15.22
CA ARG A 41 -11.27 -21.18 16.50
C ARG A 41 -9.79 -21.50 16.33
N ASN A 42 -9.44 -22.33 15.35
CA ASN A 42 -8.04 -22.66 15.08
C ASN A 42 -7.26 -21.43 14.62
N ARG A 43 -7.84 -20.58 13.75
CA ARG A 43 -7.23 -19.29 13.37
C ARG A 43 -7.05 -18.37 14.58
N ALA A 44 -8.06 -18.24 15.44
CA ALA A 44 -7.97 -17.43 16.65
C ALA A 44 -6.87 -17.92 17.61
N ASN A 45 -6.72 -19.24 17.75
CA ASN A 45 -5.62 -19.83 18.51
C ASN A 45 -4.24 -19.52 17.88
N ALA A 46 -4.12 -19.64 16.56
CA ALA A 46 -2.87 -19.29 15.87
C ALA A 46 -2.50 -17.82 16.08
N VAL A 47 -3.46 -16.90 15.98
CA VAL A 47 -3.23 -15.47 16.21
C VAL A 47 -2.90 -15.18 17.68
N SER A 48 -3.56 -15.85 18.63
CA SER A 48 -3.27 -15.65 20.06
C SER A 48 -1.84 -16.08 20.42
N LEU A 49 -1.32 -17.14 19.80
CA LEU A 49 0.08 -17.56 19.95
C LEU A 49 1.05 -16.52 19.38
N LEU A 50 0.73 -15.94 18.22
CA LEU A 50 1.54 -14.89 17.61
C LEU A 50 1.57 -13.62 18.47
N GLN A 51 0.46 -13.21 19.06
CA GLN A 51 0.40 -12.03 19.94
C GLN A 51 1.22 -12.20 21.23
N GLN A 52 1.42 -13.44 21.69
CA GLN A 52 2.25 -13.74 22.85
C GLN A 52 3.74 -13.85 22.50
N THR A 53 4.09 -13.86 21.22
CA THR A 53 5.47 -13.99 20.78
C THR A 53 6.19 -12.66 20.96
N PRO A 54 7.27 -12.59 21.77
CA PRO A 54 8.07 -11.39 21.89
C PRO A 54 8.64 -11.01 20.53
N ILE A 55 8.31 -9.82 20.04
CA ILE A 55 8.96 -9.27 18.85
C ILE A 55 10.38 -8.90 19.28
N PRO A 56 11.43 -9.50 18.68
CA PRO A 56 12.80 -9.15 19.02
C PRO A 56 12.98 -7.65 18.75
N ARG A 57 13.38 -6.90 19.78
CA ARG A 57 13.77 -5.50 19.56
C ARG A 57 14.99 -5.54 18.64
N PRO A 58 14.89 -4.91 17.48
CA PRO A 58 15.97 -5.02 16.55
C PRO A 58 17.12 -4.08 16.92
N ASP A 59 18.31 -4.41 16.42
CA ASP A 59 19.55 -3.69 16.71
C ASP A 59 19.46 -2.24 16.19
N PRO A 60 19.57 -1.22 17.07
CA PRO A 60 19.43 0.19 16.67
C PRO A 60 20.43 0.60 15.60
N ASP A 61 21.68 0.14 15.68
CA ASP A 61 22.72 0.51 14.72
C ASP A 61 22.40 -0.04 13.31
N ARG A 62 21.80 -1.23 13.25
CA ARG A 62 21.32 -1.83 12.00
C ARG A 62 20.12 -1.07 11.42
N TRP A 63 19.22 -0.55 12.26
CA TRP A 63 18.08 0.24 11.78
C TRP A 63 18.51 1.60 11.25
N ASP A 64 19.43 2.27 11.92
CA ASP A 64 19.95 3.55 11.47
C ASP A 64 20.60 3.39 10.09
N HIS A 65 21.40 2.32 9.89
CA HIS A 65 21.98 2.02 8.58
C HIS A 65 20.91 1.78 7.50
N PHE A 66 19.87 0.99 7.80
CA PHE A 66 18.78 0.73 6.86
C PHE A 66 18.00 1.99 6.49
N VAL A 67 17.71 2.85 7.48
CA VAL A 67 17.03 4.12 7.24
C VAL A 67 17.88 5.03 6.37
N THR A 68 19.18 5.14 6.63
CA THR A 68 20.11 5.90 5.80
C THR A 68 20.13 5.38 4.37
N GLU A 69 20.23 4.06 4.16
CA GLU A 69 20.22 3.44 2.83
C GLU A 69 18.94 3.78 2.04
N VAL A 70 17.77 3.62 2.68
CA VAL A 70 16.48 3.94 2.04
C VAL A 70 16.33 5.44 1.74
N VAL A 71 16.79 6.30 2.64
CA VAL A 71 16.78 7.77 2.43
C VAL A 71 17.68 8.14 1.26
N GLU A 72 18.91 7.63 1.22
CA GLU A 72 19.84 7.90 0.11
C GLU A 72 19.28 7.43 -1.23
N GLU A 73 18.70 6.23 -1.30
CA GLU A 73 18.09 5.71 -2.53
C GLU A 73 16.87 6.54 -2.97
N THR A 74 16.05 7.01 -2.02
CA THR A 74 14.89 7.83 -2.34
C THR A 74 15.24 9.28 -2.68
N GLU A 75 16.33 9.83 -2.13
CA GLU A 75 16.85 11.16 -2.47
C GLU A 75 17.53 11.19 -3.85
N GLN A 76 18.08 10.07 -4.31
CA GLN A 76 18.66 9.94 -5.65
C GLN A 76 17.63 10.02 -6.78
N TYR A 77 16.34 9.88 -6.49
CA TYR A 77 15.28 10.23 -7.43
C TYR A 77 15.01 11.74 -7.35
N PRO A 78 15.48 12.56 -8.31
CA PRO A 78 15.15 13.97 -8.34
C PRO A 78 13.62 14.14 -8.41
N ARG A 79 13.03 14.68 -7.34
CA ARG A 79 11.59 15.07 -7.26
C ARG A 79 11.10 15.98 -8.39
N TRP A 80 12.03 16.54 -9.16
CA TRP A 80 11.86 17.56 -10.17
C TRP A 80 12.36 17.11 -11.55
N ALA A 81 12.76 15.83 -11.71
CA ALA A 81 13.05 15.32 -13.04
C ALA A 81 11.77 15.37 -13.89
N PRO A 82 11.82 16.01 -15.06
CA PRO A 82 10.70 15.98 -15.97
C PRO A 82 10.43 14.53 -16.40
N PRO A 83 9.16 14.18 -16.69
CA PRO A 83 8.83 12.84 -17.17
C PRO A 83 9.66 12.52 -18.43
N PRO A 84 10.06 11.26 -18.64
CA PRO A 84 11.02 10.84 -19.68
C PRO A 84 10.61 11.10 -21.14
N GLY A 85 9.52 11.85 -21.40
CA GLY A 85 9.07 12.28 -22.73
C GLY A 85 8.99 13.80 -22.95
N LEU A 86 9.25 14.65 -21.92
CA LEU A 86 9.04 16.10 -22.04
C LEU A 86 9.91 16.75 -23.13
N LEU A 87 11.14 16.26 -23.31
CA LEU A 87 12.07 16.74 -24.34
C LEU A 87 11.52 16.53 -25.76
N TRP A 88 10.86 15.39 -26.02
CA TRP A 88 10.28 15.11 -27.33
C TRP A 88 9.10 16.04 -27.63
N TYR A 89 8.29 16.39 -26.63
CA TYR A 89 7.22 17.37 -26.79
C TYR A 89 7.76 18.78 -27.06
N ALA A 90 8.84 19.19 -26.40
CA ALA A 90 9.49 20.48 -26.66
C ALA A 90 10.03 20.56 -28.09
N VAL A 91 10.70 19.50 -28.57
CA VAL A 91 11.20 19.42 -29.94
C VAL A 91 10.04 19.44 -30.96
N ALA A 92 8.99 18.64 -30.72
CA ALA A 92 7.81 18.62 -31.58
C ALA A 92 7.12 19.99 -31.66
N ALA A 93 7.00 20.70 -30.53
CA ALA A 93 6.41 22.04 -30.49
C ALA A 93 7.21 23.05 -31.33
N VAL A 94 8.55 23.04 -31.23
CA VAL A 94 9.40 23.91 -32.05
C VAL A 94 9.25 23.60 -33.53
N ILE A 95 9.23 22.33 -33.92
CA ILE A 95 9.02 21.91 -35.32
C ILE A 95 7.68 22.41 -35.84
N VAL A 96 6.60 22.27 -35.05
CA VAL A 96 5.27 22.75 -35.43
C VAL A 96 5.26 24.27 -35.62
N VAL A 97 5.86 25.05 -34.71
CA VAL A 97 5.93 26.51 -34.84
C VAL A 97 6.70 26.92 -36.10
N VAL A 98 7.83 26.28 -36.38
CA VAL A 98 8.62 26.55 -37.60
C VAL A 98 7.82 26.19 -38.85
N ALA A 99 7.14 25.04 -38.88
CA ALA A 99 6.32 24.63 -40.02
C ALA A 99 5.15 25.59 -40.27
N VAL A 100 4.46 26.04 -39.22
CA VAL A 100 3.38 27.03 -39.32
C VAL A 100 3.92 28.36 -39.85
N PHE A 101 5.07 28.82 -39.35
CA PHE A 101 5.69 30.06 -39.81
C PHE A 101 6.06 29.99 -41.31
N LEU A 102 6.68 28.89 -41.74
CA LEU A 102 7.03 28.67 -43.15
C LEU A 102 5.79 28.61 -44.06
N LEU A 103 4.72 27.92 -43.64
CA LEU A 103 3.45 27.88 -44.37
C LEU A 103 2.82 29.27 -44.49
N PHE A 104 2.81 30.04 -43.39
CA PHE A 104 2.27 31.40 -43.39
C PHE A 104 3.05 32.32 -44.34
N SER A 105 4.38 32.26 -44.32
CA SER A 105 5.23 33.01 -45.25
C SER A 105 5.03 32.62 -46.72
N LEU A 106 4.72 31.34 -47.01
CA LEU A 106 4.44 30.87 -48.37
C LEU A 106 3.09 31.36 -48.91
N ILE A 107 2.08 31.50 -48.05
CA ILE A 107 0.72 31.92 -48.44
C ILE A 107 0.62 33.44 -48.61
N THR A 108 1.46 34.21 -47.90
CA THR A 108 1.42 35.68 -47.90
C THR A 108 2.46 36.34 -48.82
N GLY A 109 3.36 35.55 -49.43
CA GLY A 109 4.40 36.00 -50.35
C GLY A 109 4.05 35.84 -51.83
#